data_AF-A0A7C3SUH9-F1
#
_entry.id   AF-A0A7C3SUH9-F1
#
_cell.length_a   1.000
_cell.length_b   1.000
_cell.length_c   1.000
_cell.angle_alpha   90.00
_cell.angle_beta   90.00
_cell.angle_gamma   90.00
#
_symmetry.space_group_name_H-M   'P 1'
#
loop_
_entity.id
_entity.type
_entity.pdbx_description
1 polymer ?
#
loop_
_entity_poly.entity_id
_entity_poly.type
_entity_poly.pdbx_seq_one_letter_code
_entity_poly.pdbx_strand_id
1 'polypeptide(L)'
;MGNLKVMKMEEAISKYVREGDTLFFSGMQHGEPSAAIHEITRQKIDHLKIISALTHTLSILIGEGLVDHIFTGFLPQDQKIVYPLLRSEKLGRKPKIEEYSHFAICLALLAGQLNIPFIPARILLGSDIMKYNPNLKKVRCPFTNEELLAIKSVRPDIGILHCQRADSEGNAQKWGSLGVDIEGLGASRKIIVTTEKIVDSNIIRKNPNMTIVPGFRVVAVVEQPWGAYPSHLAGYYHDDFFNFMKITRNPEEFEIYIKEYVYGTKNWNEYLDKLRMKKGDNYLENLRIKNVNWSEPICTGI
;
A
#
# COMPACT_ATOMS: atom_id res chain seq x y z
N MET A 1 -21.88 6.23 22.31
CA MET A 1 -22.31 5.38 21.18
C MET A 1 -21.32 5.60 20.06
N GLY A 2 -20.38 4.68 19.88
CA GLY A 2 -19.36 4.81 18.85
C GLY A 2 -19.99 4.63 17.47
N ASN A 3 -19.72 5.53 16.54
CA ASN A 3 -20.07 5.33 15.14
C ASN A 3 -19.49 3.99 14.68
N LEU A 4 -20.34 3.12 14.15
CA LEU A 4 -19.90 1.87 13.51
C LEU A 4 -18.96 2.24 12.35
N LYS A 5 -17.69 1.85 12.47
CA LYS A 5 -16.67 2.03 11.42
C LYS A 5 -16.61 0.85 10.46
N VAL A 6 -17.26 -0.26 10.83
CA VAL A 6 -17.29 -1.47 10.00
C VAL A 6 -18.22 -1.23 8.82
N MET A 7 -17.69 -1.37 7.62
CA MET A 7 -18.42 -1.17 6.37
C MET A 7 -17.83 -2.03 5.25
N LYS A 8 -18.53 -2.09 4.11
CA LYS A 8 -18.03 -2.78 2.92
C LYS A 8 -16.91 -1.98 2.24
N MET A 9 -16.05 -2.65 1.47
CA MET A 9 -14.95 -1.99 0.74
C MET A 9 -15.46 -0.86 -0.16
N GLU A 10 -16.52 -1.12 -0.94
CA GLU A 10 -17.15 -0.14 -1.83
C GLU A 10 -17.56 1.15 -1.10
N GLU A 11 -18.19 1.00 0.07
CA GLU A 11 -18.61 2.12 0.92
C GLU A 11 -17.40 2.87 1.50
N ALA A 12 -16.39 2.15 2.01
CA ALA A 12 -15.20 2.76 2.56
C ALA A 12 -14.46 3.62 1.53
N ILE A 13 -14.25 3.09 0.33
CA ILE A 13 -13.54 3.79 -0.75
C ILE A 13 -14.36 4.99 -1.23
N SER A 14 -15.63 4.81 -1.57
CA SER A 14 -16.49 5.90 -2.10
C SER A 14 -16.71 7.04 -1.10
N LYS A 15 -16.66 6.74 0.21
CA LYS A 15 -16.88 7.72 1.27
C LYS A 15 -15.63 8.50 1.62
N TYR A 16 -14.45 7.89 1.59
CA TYR A 16 -13.24 8.47 2.18
C TYR A 16 -12.13 8.78 1.18
N VAL A 17 -12.09 8.12 0.01
CA VAL A 17 -11.12 8.40 -1.05
C VAL A 17 -11.76 9.34 -2.07
N ARG A 18 -11.05 10.40 -2.43
CA ARG A 18 -11.49 11.43 -3.38
C ARG A 18 -10.46 11.59 -4.50
N GLU A 19 -10.95 12.11 -5.62
CA GLU A 19 -10.09 12.60 -6.71
C GLU A 19 -9.07 13.59 -6.14
N GLY A 20 -7.81 13.48 -6.57
CA GLY A 20 -6.74 14.39 -6.13
C GLY A 20 -6.11 14.06 -4.77
N ASP A 21 -6.66 13.09 -4.02
CA ASP A 21 -6.12 12.70 -2.72
C ASP A 21 -4.69 12.16 -2.83
N THR A 22 -3.91 12.44 -1.79
CA THR A 22 -2.63 11.76 -1.58
C THR A 22 -2.84 10.50 -0.75
N LEU A 23 -2.65 9.33 -1.34
CA LEU A 23 -2.83 8.03 -0.68
C LEU A 23 -1.48 7.43 -0.27
N PHE A 24 -1.43 6.89 0.94
CA PHE A 24 -0.39 5.95 1.36
C PHE A 24 -0.93 4.53 1.33
N PHE A 25 -0.26 3.63 0.62
CA PHE A 25 -0.55 2.20 0.67
C PHE A 25 0.43 1.51 1.61
N SER A 26 -0.11 0.79 2.60
CA SER A 26 0.70 -0.03 3.48
C SER A 26 1.36 -1.17 2.71
N GLY A 27 2.41 -1.72 3.29
CA GLY A 27 3.10 -2.89 2.80
C GLY A 27 4.31 -2.55 1.93
N MET A 28 5.36 -3.32 2.15
CA MET A 28 6.60 -3.30 1.40
C MET A 28 6.92 -4.75 1.09
N GLN A 29 6.39 -5.25 -0.03
CA GLN A 29 6.35 -6.68 -0.36
C GLN A 29 5.64 -7.56 0.68
N HIS A 30 4.82 -7.00 1.58
CA HIS A 30 4.07 -7.72 2.62
C HIS A 30 2.80 -6.96 3.00
N GLY A 31 1.63 -7.58 2.85
CA GLY A 31 0.35 -7.00 3.27
C GLY A 31 -0.01 -5.72 2.50
N GLU A 32 0.15 -5.73 1.18
CA GLU A 32 -0.35 -4.67 0.28
C GLU A 32 -1.88 -4.58 0.37
N PRO A 33 -2.53 -3.40 0.29
CA PRO A 33 -3.99 -3.29 0.29
C PRO A 33 -4.59 -3.55 -1.10
N SER A 34 -4.26 -4.69 -1.70
CA SER A 34 -4.61 -5.08 -3.07
C SER A 34 -6.11 -5.00 -3.35
N ALA A 35 -6.94 -5.46 -2.42
CA ALA A 35 -8.40 -5.40 -2.56
C ALA A 35 -8.94 -3.96 -2.60
N ALA A 36 -8.36 -3.05 -1.82
CA ALA A 36 -8.71 -1.64 -1.85
C ALA A 36 -8.25 -0.98 -3.14
N ILE A 37 -7.06 -1.32 -3.64
CA ILE A 37 -6.54 -0.84 -4.93
C ILE A 37 -7.49 -1.25 -6.07
N HIS A 38 -7.97 -2.49 -6.08
CA HIS A 38 -8.97 -2.93 -7.06
C HIS A 38 -10.28 -2.15 -6.97
N GLU A 39 -10.73 -1.86 -5.75
CA GLU A 39 -11.95 -1.09 -5.54
C GLU A 39 -11.81 0.36 -6.01
N ILE A 40 -10.69 1.02 -5.71
CA ILE A 40 -10.37 2.36 -6.23
C ILE A 40 -10.40 2.35 -7.76
N THR A 41 -9.78 1.34 -8.38
CA THR A 41 -9.80 1.19 -9.84
C THR A 41 -11.20 0.98 -10.40
N ARG A 42 -12.03 0.12 -9.77
CA ARG A 42 -13.43 -0.11 -10.18
C ARG A 42 -14.26 1.16 -10.12
N GLN A 43 -14.09 1.95 -9.06
CA GLN A 43 -14.76 3.24 -8.89
C GLN A 43 -14.16 4.36 -9.76
N LYS A 44 -13.03 4.09 -10.43
CA LYS A 44 -12.33 5.02 -11.33
C LYS A 44 -11.98 6.35 -10.66
N ILE A 45 -11.62 6.31 -9.38
CA ILE A 45 -11.13 7.51 -8.69
C ILE A 45 -9.75 7.84 -9.25
N ASP A 46 -9.60 9.01 -9.85
CA ASP A 46 -8.42 9.41 -10.59
C ASP A 46 -7.71 10.63 -9.96
N HIS A 47 -6.72 11.16 -10.68
CA HIS A 47 -5.87 12.26 -10.25
C HIS A 47 -5.14 12.01 -8.91
N LEU A 48 -4.96 10.73 -8.56
CA LEU A 48 -4.40 10.34 -7.27
C LEU A 48 -2.90 10.63 -7.20
N LYS A 49 -2.42 10.92 -6.00
CA LYS A 49 -0.99 10.94 -5.69
C LYS A 49 -0.70 9.77 -4.77
N ILE A 50 0.21 8.89 -5.15
CA ILE A 50 0.48 7.66 -4.39
C ILE A 50 1.84 7.73 -3.73
N ILE A 51 1.88 7.37 -2.45
CA ILE A 51 3.10 7.14 -1.69
C ILE A 51 3.17 5.64 -1.43
N SER A 52 4.20 5.00 -1.97
CA SER A 52 4.42 3.56 -1.82
C SER A 52 5.93 3.29 -1.81
N ALA A 53 6.41 2.44 -0.92
CA ALA A 53 7.81 2.01 -0.95
C ALA A 53 8.03 0.90 -2.00
N LEU A 54 7.28 -0.22 -1.87
CA LEU A 54 7.32 -1.39 -2.75
C LEU A 54 5.93 -2.06 -2.80
N THR A 55 4.96 -1.37 -3.41
CA THR A 55 3.62 -1.92 -3.67
C THR A 55 3.48 -2.27 -5.14
N HIS A 56 3.40 -3.56 -5.45
CA HIS A 56 3.37 -4.03 -6.84
C HIS A 56 1.99 -3.88 -7.49
N THR A 57 0.93 -4.05 -6.70
CA THR A 57 -0.46 -3.91 -7.18
C THR A 57 -0.84 -2.48 -7.56
N LEU A 58 -0.04 -1.48 -7.16
CA LEU A 58 -0.13 -0.10 -7.67
C LEU A 58 -0.10 -0.02 -9.20
N SER A 59 0.57 -0.98 -9.85
CA SER A 59 0.60 -1.09 -11.31
C SER A 59 -0.79 -1.09 -11.97
N ILE A 60 -1.83 -1.55 -11.28
CA ILE A 60 -3.22 -1.51 -11.77
C ILE A 60 -3.69 -0.06 -11.95
N LEU A 61 -3.53 0.78 -10.92
CA LEU A 61 -3.91 2.20 -10.98
C LEU A 61 -3.09 2.97 -12.00
N ILE A 62 -1.78 2.66 -12.10
CA ILE A 62 -0.91 3.24 -13.12
C ILE A 62 -1.43 2.88 -14.51
N GLY A 63 -1.68 1.60 -14.76
CA GLY A 63 -2.17 1.11 -16.06
C GLY A 63 -3.44 1.79 -16.50
N GLU A 64 -4.39 2.00 -15.59
CA GLU A 64 -5.66 2.71 -15.83
C GLU A 64 -5.53 4.24 -15.92
N GLY A 65 -4.33 4.81 -15.75
CA GLY A 65 -4.10 6.24 -15.87
C GLY A 65 -4.75 7.06 -14.75
N LEU A 66 -4.94 6.45 -13.56
CA LEU A 66 -5.63 7.05 -12.41
C LEU A 66 -4.68 7.81 -11.46
N VAL A 67 -3.38 7.79 -11.75
CA VAL A 67 -2.33 8.34 -10.87
C VAL A 67 -1.60 9.47 -11.58
N ASP A 68 -1.56 10.64 -10.96
CA ASP A 68 -0.84 11.82 -11.47
C ASP A 68 0.60 11.86 -10.96
N HIS A 69 0.85 11.39 -9.73
CA HIS A 69 2.15 11.49 -9.08
C HIS A 69 2.44 10.29 -8.18
N ILE A 70 3.65 9.75 -8.25
CA ILE A 70 4.11 8.66 -7.41
C ILE A 70 5.36 9.10 -6.64
N PHE A 71 5.30 9.06 -5.32
CA PHE A 71 6.45 9.14 -4.43
C PHE A 71 6.87 7.71 -4.09
N THR A 72 8.05 7.28 -4.52
CA THR A 72 8.46 5.88 -4.36
C THR A 72 9.91 5.68 -3.98
N GLY A 73 10.16 4.59 -3.22
CA GLY A 73 11.49 4.05 -2.97
C GLY A 73 12.01 3.20 -4.14
N PHE A 74 11.09 2.58 -4.89
CA PHE A 74 11.39 1.80 -6.08
C PHE A 74 10.11 1.53 -6.89
N LEU A 75 10.21 1.72 -8.20
CA LEU A 75 9.20 1.31 -9.17
C LEU A 75 9.95 0.89 -10.43
N PRO A 76 9.72 -0.30 -11.02
CA PRO A 76 10.37 -0.61 -12.27
C PRO A 76 9.82 0.33 -13.37
N GLN A 77 10.69 1.09 -14.02
CA GLN A 77 10.32 2.12 -14.99
C GLN A 77 10.63 1.74 -16.45
N ASP A 78 11.30 0.60 -16.68
CA ASP A 78 11.56 0.13 -18.04
C ASP A 78 10.25 -0.33 -18.69
N GLN A 79 9.76 0.46 -19.65
CA GLN A 79 8.52 0.21 -20.36
C GLN A 79 8.54 -1.07 -21.20
N LYS A 80 9.72 -1.59 -21.54
CA LYS A 80 9.84 -2.91 -22.20
C LYS A 80 9.53 -4.06 -21.24
N ILE A 81 9.54 -3.77 -19.93
CA ILE A 81 9.35 -4.74 -18.85
C ILE A 81 8.07 -4.42 -18.05
N VAL A 82 7.55 -3.19 -18.08
CA VAL A 82 6.37 -2.78 -17.31
C VAL A 82 5.30 -2.22 -18.24
N TYR A 83 4.39 -3.09 -18.69
CA TYR A 83 3.31 -2.71 -19.58
C TYR A 83 2.36 -1.63 -19.02
N PRO A 84 1.97 -1.64 -17.73
CA PRO A 84 1.08 -0.62 -17.18
C PRO A 84 1.59 0.81 -17.35
N LEU A 85 2.90 1.03 -17.22
CA LEU A 85 3.48 2.36 -17.44
C LEU A 85 3.38 2.77 -18.91
N LEU A 86 3.65 1.85 -19.84
CA LEU A 86 3.48 2.09 -21.27
C LEU A 86 2.00 2.36 -21.63
N ARG A 87 1.07 1.61 -21.04
CA ARG A 87 -0.36 1.81 -21.21
C ARG A 87 -0.79 3.20 -20.74
N SER A 88 -0.36 3.61 -19.55
CA SER A 88 -0.65 4.94 -19.00
C SER A 88 -0.16 6.07 -19.92
N GLU A 89 1.00 5.89 -20.57
CA GLU A 89 1.55 6.86 -21.52
C GLU A 89 0.72 6.93 -22.81
N LYS A 90 0.26 5.79 -23.34
CA LYS A 90 -0.66 5.75 -24.50
C LYS A 90 -2.00 6.44 -24.20
N LEU A 91 -2.43 6.44 -22.95
CA LEU A 91 -3.61 7.17 -22.48
C LEU A 91 -3.34 8.67 -22.27
N GLY A 92 -2.10 9.15 -22.41
CA GLY A 92 -1.71 10.51 -22.05
C GLY A 92 -1.74 10.80 -20.55
N ARG A 93 -1.68 9.74 -19.72
CA ARG A 93 -1.85 9.76 -18.26
C ARG A 93 -0.66 9.13 -17.54
N LYS A 94 0.55 9.30 -18.07
CA LYS A 94 1.77 8.81 -17.42
C LYS A 94 2.02 9.60 -16.13
N PRO A 95 2.12 8.95 -14.96
CA PRO A 95 2.37 9.65 -13.71
C PRO A 95 3.75 10.32 -13.73
N LYS A 96 3.87 11.46 -13.05
CA LYS A 96 5.18 11.92 -12.59
C LYS A 96 5.69 10.89 -11.57
N ILE A 97 6.96 10.47 -11.70
CA ILE A 97 7.60 9.60 -10.72
C ILE A 97 8.65 10.44 -9.98
N GLU A 98 8.57 10.43 -8.66
CA GLU A 98 9.51 11.12 -7.79
C GLU A 98 10.17 10.11 -6.86
N GLU A 99 11.45 9.90 -7.11
CA GLU A 99 12.22 8.82 -6.49
C GLU A 99 12.91 9.28 -5.20
N TYR A 100 12.89 8.38 -4.23
CA TYR A 100 13.60 8.45 -2.97
C TYR A 100 14.41 7.15 -2.81
N SER A 101 15.44 7.15 -1.96
CA SER A 101 15.86 5.85 -1.40
C SER A 101 14.78 5.35 -0.43
N HIS A 102 14.70 4.05 -0.19
CA HIS A 102 13.78 3.47 0.80
C HIS A 102 13.85 4.16 2.16
N PHE A 103 15.06 4.50 2.61
CA PHE A 103 15.22 5.21 3.87
C PHE A 103 14.78 6.68 3.79
N ALA A 104 15.01 7.37 2.66
CA ALA A 104 14.59 8.76 2.51
C ALA A 104 13.08 8.95 2.44
N ILE A 105 12.32 8.03 1.81
CA ILE A 105 10.85 8.09 1.83
C ILE A 105 10.30 7.79 3.23
N CYS A 106 10.91 6.85 3.96
CA CYS A 106 10.61 6.62 5.38
C CYS A 106 10.83 7.90 6.20
N LEU A 107 11.95 8.61 6.02
CA LEU A 107 12.22 9.88 6.69
C LEU A 107 11.23 10.99 6.29
N ALA A 108 10.82 11.06 5.03
CA ALA A 108 9.81 12.02 4.57
C ALA A 108 8.45 11.78 5.24
N LEU A 109 8.05 10.51 5.40
CA LEU A 109 6.85 10.11 6.13
C LEU A 109 6.99 10.36 7.63
N LEU A 110 8.13 10.02 8.23
CA LEU A 110 8.43 10.31 9.64
C LEU A 110 8.33 11.82 9.93
N ALA A 111 8.87 12.68 9.06
CA ALA A 111 8.71 14.12 9.17
C ALA A 111 7.22 14.53 9.13
N GLY A 112 6.42 13.88 8.28
CA GLY A 112 4.97 14.03 8.23
C GLY A 112 4.29 13.63 9.54
N GLN A 113 4.64 12.47 10.08
CA GLN A 113 4.14 11.94 11.35
C GLN A 113 4.47 12.85 12.53
N LEU A 114 5.71 13.38 12.58
CA LEU A 114 6.15 14.32 13.60
C LEU A 114 5.55 15.72 13.42
N ASN A 115 4.77 15.95 12.37
CA ASN A 115 4.18 17.23 12.01
C ASN A 115 5.22 18.34 11.82
N ILE A 116 6.44 18.00 11.38
CA ILE A 116 7.50 18.95 11.03
C ILE A 116 7.55 19.16 9.50
N PRO A 117 8.09 20.29 9.01
CA PRO A 117 8.12 20.57 7.57
C PRO A 117 9.17 19.75 6.82
N PHE A 118 10.28 19.38 7.48
CA PHE A 118 11.36 18.57 6.94
C PHE A 118 12.13 17.89 8.07
N ILE A 119 12.90 16.84 7.74
CA ILE A 119 13.87 16.22 8.66
C ILE A 119 15.28 16.28 8.05
N PRO A 120 16.31 16.69 8.81
CA PRO A 120 17.68 16.70 8.32
C PRO A 120 18.28 15.30 8.33
N ALA A 121 19.00 14.92 7.26
CA ALA A 121 19.72 13.65 7.18
C ALA A 121 20.98 13.77 6.33
N ARG A 122 22.01 12.97 6.65
CA ARG A 122 23.26 12.91 5.85
C ARG A 122 23.11 12.07 4.59
N ILE A 123 22.16 11.13 4.59
CA ILE A 123 21.95 10.19 3.49
C ILE A 123 21.72 10.92 2.17
N LEU A 124 21.96 10.24 1.04
CA LEU A 124 21.80 10.75 -0.32
C LEU A 124 22.78 11.87 -0.74
N LEU A 125 23.51 12.51 0.19
CA LEU A 125 24.64 13.38 -0.18
C LEU A 125 25.64 12.60 -1.03
N GLY A 126 26.08 13.21 -2.14
CA GLY A 126 26.99 12.57 -3.10
C GLY A 126 26.30 11.71 -4.16
N SER A 127 24.97 11.54 -4.10
CA SER A 127 24.18 10.94 -5.19
C SER A 127 23.53 12.01 -6.06
N ASP A 128 23.10 11.63 -7.27
CA ASP A 128 22.41 12.52 -8.21
C ASP A 128 20.92 12.75 -7.86
N ILE A 129 20.37 12.07 -6.86
CA ILE A 129 18.92 12.08 -6.60
C ILE A 129 18.35 13.49 -6.37
N MET A 130 19.14 14.41 -5.79
CA MET A 130 18.73 15.79 -5.58
C MET A 130 18.51 16.57 -6.89
N LYS A 131 19.19 16.18 -7.97
CA LYS A 131 19.02 16.79 -9.31
C LYS A 131 17.60 16.53 -9.85
N TYR A 132 17.01 15.40 -9.46
CA TYR A 132 15.72 14.93 -9.97
C TYR A 132 14.59 15.02 -8.93
N ASN A 133 14.92 15.23 -7.65
CA ASN A 133 13.95 15.32 -6.57
C ASN A 133 13.98 16.71 -5.89
N PRO A 134 12.99 17.59 -6.19
CA PRO A 134 12.94 18.95 -5.65
C PRO A 134 12.55 19.01 -4.15
N ASN A 135 12.17 17.88 -3.55
CA ASN A 135 11.85 17.76 -2.13
C ASN A 135 13.08 17.50 -1.25
N LEU A 136 14.27 17.44 -1.85
CA LEU A 136 15.55 17.34 -1.16
C LEU A 136 16.33 18.64 -1.34
N LYS A 137 16.71 19.29 -0.24
CA LYS A 137 17.51 20.53 -0.28
C LYS A 137 18.67 20.44 0.70
N LYS A 138 19.79 21.10 0.39
CA LYS A 138 20.89 21.22 1.36
C LYS A 138 20.48 22.15 2.50
N VAL A 139 20.89 21.82 3.71
CA VAL A 139 20.73 22.63 4.91
C VAL A 139 21.99 22.54 5.75
N ARG A 140 22.34 23.62 6.46
CA ARG A 140 23.49 23.64 7.35
C ARG A 140 23.03 23.46 8.80
N CYS A 141 23.62 22.50 9.51
CA CYS A 141 23.32 22.27 10.91
C CYS A 141 23.77 23.48 11.75
N PRO A 142 22.88 24.11 12.55
CA PRO A 142 23.24 25.30 13.32
C PRO A 142 24.19 25.00 14.49
N PHE A 143 24.30 23.74 14.92
CA PHE A 143 25.15 23.34 16.05
C PHE A 143 26.55 22.89 15.65
N THR A 144 26.68 22.24 14.49
CA THR A 144 27.94 21.63 14.02
C THR A 144 28.47 22.25 12.73
N ASN A 145 27.72 23.16 12.11
CA ASN A 145 28.03 23.76 10.80
C ASN A 145 28.11 22.76 9.64
N GLU A 146 27.79 21.49 9.86
CA GLU A 146 27.80 20.44 8.85
C GLU A 146 26.72 20.65 7.80
N GLU A 147 27.02 20.32 6.54
CA GLU A 147 26.03 20.27 5.46
C GLU A 147 25.28 18.94 5.49
N LEU A 148 23.95 19.00 5.54
CA LEU A 148 23.01 17.89 5.53
C LEU A 148 21.97 18.11 4.43
N LEU A 149 21.10 17.12 4.20
CA LEU A 149 19.89 17.28 3.41
C LEU A 149 18.67 17.48 4.30
N ALA A 150 17.89 18.51 4.01
CA ALA A 150 16.51 18.66 4.42
C ALA A 150 15.63 17.81 3.49
N ILE A 151 15.05 16.75 4.03
CA ILE A 151 14.06 15.91 3.37
C ILE A 151 12.68 16.46 3.71
N LYS A 152 11.97 17.01 2.72
CA LYS A 152 10.63 17.58 2.91
C LYS A 152 9.65 16.51 3.40
N SER A 153 8.79 16.89 4.34
CA SER A 153 7.72 16.04 4.85
C SER A 153 6.70 15.67 3.77
N VAL A 154 6.16 14.47 3.90
CA VAL A 154 5.07 13.95 3.09
C VAL A 154 3.92 13.57 4.02
N ARG A 155 2.70 14.03 3.71
CA ARG A 155 1.51 13.85 4.57
C ARG A 155 0.34 13.35 3.73
N PRO A 156 0.08 12.03 3.73
CA PRO A 156 -1.05 11.47 3.02
C PRO A 156 -2.38 12.00 3.57
N ASP A 157 -3.36 12.17 2.69
CA ASP A 157 -4.75 12.45 3.06
C ASP A 157 -5.37 11.19 3.66
N ILE A 158 -5.18 10.05 3.00
CA ILE A 158 -5.67 8.74 3.44
C ILE A 158 -4.51 7.73 3.46
N GLY A 159 -4.36 7.03 4.58
CA GLY A 159 -3.55 5.81 4.66
C GLY A 159 -4.47 4.59 4.54
N ILE A 160 -4.11 3.63 3.69
CA ILE A 160 -4.85 2.37 3.56
C ILE A 160 -3.97 1.24 4.06
N LEU A 161 -4.41 0.61 5.15
CA LEU A 161 -3.74 -0.53 5.78
C LEU A 161 -4.41 -1.83 5.33
N HIS A 162 -3.62 -2.85 4.99
CA HIS A 162 -4.07 -4.25 5.10
C HIS A 162 -3.32 -4.98 6.22
N CYS A 163 -4.07 -5.58 7.14
CA CYS A 163 -3.51 -6.26 8.30
C CYS A 163 -4.22 -7.57 8.64
N GLN A 164 -3.58 -8.38 9.45
CA GLN A 164 -4.09 -9.68 9.86
C GLN A 164 -5.37 -9.58 10.70
N ARG A 165 -5.44 -8.65 11.65
CA ARG A 165 -6.67 -8.45 12.42
C ARG A 165 -6.88 -7.02 12.87
N ALA A 166 -8.13 -6.64 13.02
CA ALA A 166 -8.54 -5.40 13.66
C ALA A 166 -9.80 -5.63 14.51
N ASP A 167 -10.18 -4.68 15.35
CA ASP A 167 -11.52 -4.65 15.95
C ASP A 167 -12.44 -3.65 15.23
N SER A 168 -13.72 -3.66 15.60
CA SER A 168 -14.73 -2.76 15.03
C SER A 168 -14.53 -1.28 15.38
N GLU A 169 -13.69 -0.97 16.38
CA GLU A 169 -13.30 0.39 16.73
C GLU A 169 -12.13 0.90 15.87
N GLY A 170 -11.47 0.01 15.13
CA GLY A 170 -10.36 0.29 14.23
C GLY A 170 -8.98 0.08 14.83
N ASN A 171 -8.86 -0.50 16.03
CA ASN A 171 -7.56 -0.87 16.57
C ASN A 171 -6.99 -2.01 15.72
N ALA A 172 -5.96 -1.72 14.93
CA ALA A 172 -5.43 -2.64 13.93
C ALA A 172 -4.08 -3.22 14.36
N GLN A 173 -4.00 -4.56 14.33
CA GLN A 173 -2.78 -5.29 14.61
C GLN A 173 -2.17 -5.84 13.34
N LYS A 174 -0.88 -5.55 13.14
CA LYS A 174 -0.08 -6.08 12.04
C LYS A 174 1.24 -6.63 12.59
N TRP A 175 1.66 -7.76 12.05
CA TRP A 175 2.94 -8.39 12.37
C TRP A 175 3.62 -8.90 11.09
N GLY A 176 4.88 -9.31 11.21
CA GLY A 176 5.76 -9.55 10.06
C GLY A 176 6.49 -8.26 9.66
N SER A 177 6.85 -8.12 8.39
CA SER A 177 7.53 -6.91 7.90
C SER A 177 6.56 -5.71 7.94
N LEU A 178 6.90 -4.68 8.70
CA LEU A 178 6.13 -3.44 8.72
C LEU A 178 6.59 -2.45 7.66
N GLY A 179 7.76 -2.64 7.04
CA GLY A 179 8.31 -1.73 6.04
C GLY A 179 8.30 -0.28 6.54
N VAL A 180 7.47 0.55 5.90
CA VAL A 180 7.26 1.98 6.22
C VAL A 180 5.86 2.26 6.77
N ASP A 181 5.13 1.24 7.23
CA ASP A 181 3.73 1.35 7.64
C ASP A 181 3.55 2.26 8.86
N ILE A 182 4.45 2.17 9.85
CA ILE A 182 4.34 3.00 11.06
C ILE A 182 4.42 4.47 10.69
N GLU A 183 5.40 4.85 9.89
CA GLU A 183 5.62 6.23 9.46
C GLU A 183 4.53 6.69 8.49
N GLY A 184 4.15 5.86 7.51
CA GLY A 184 3.17 6.22 6.50
C GLY A 184 1.75 6.38 7.06
N LEU A 185 1.30 5.44 7.88
CA LEU A 185 0.04 5.55 8.61
C LEU A 185 0.14 6.66 9.67
N GLY A 186 1.30 6.78 10.30
CA GLY A 186 1.68 7.84 11.23
C GLY A 186 1.47 9.24 10.65
N ALA A 187 1.85 9.45 9.39
CA ALA A 187 1.73 10.72 8.66
C ALA A 187 0.34 10.96 8.06
N SER A 188 -0.48 9.92 7.90
CA SER A 188 -1.76 9.98 7.22
C SER A 188 -2.82 10.72 8.06
N ARG A 189 -3.62 11.61 7.43
CA ARG A 189 -4.68 12.37 8.14
C ARG A 189 -5.81 11.46 8.63
N LYS A 190 -6.22 10.49 7.81
CA LYS A 190 -7.23 9.46 8.14
C LYS A 190 -6.73 8.09 7.71
N ILE A 191 -7.23 7.03 8.33
CA ILE A 191 -6.83 5.66 8.00
C ILE A 191 -8.05 4.80 7.69
N ILE A 192 -7.99 4.08 6.56
CA ILE A 192 -8.87 2.98 6.22
C ILE A 192 -8.13 1.68 6.57
N VAL A 193 -8.73 0.85 7.41
CA VAL A 193 -8.19 -0.46 7.76
C VAL A 193 -8.96 -1.51 6.99
N THR A 194 -8.24 -2.27 6.18
CA THR A 194 -8.71 -3.54 5.60
C THR A 194 -8.05 -4.67 6.38
N THR A 195 -8.78 -5.74 6.66
CA THR A 195 -8.26 -6.81 7.51
C THR A 195 -8.75 -8.17 7.13
N GLU A 196 -7.94 -9.21 7.34
CA GLU A 196 -8.39 -10.60 7.15
C GLU A 196 -9.51 -10.98 8.12
N LYS A 197 -9.50 -10.42 9.34
CA LYS A 197 -10.48 -10.75 10.36
C LYS A 197 -10.73 -9.61 11.34
N ILE A 198 -12.00 -9.27 11.53
CA ILE A 198 -12.46 -8.46 12.64
C ILE A 198 -12.59 -9.37 13.87
N VAL A 199 -11.99 -8.95 14.98
CA VAL A 199 -12.00 -9.67 16.26
C VAL A 199 -12.57 -8.77 17.35
N ASP A 200 -13.01 -9.38 18.45
CA ASP A 200 -13.40 -8.61 19.63
C ASP A 200 -12.24 -7.75 20.13
N SER A 201 -12.54 -6.52 20.58
CA SER A 201 -11.53 -5.62 21.15
C SER A 201 -10.77 -6.22 22.34
N ASN A 202 -11.33 -7.22 23.03
CA ASN A 202 -10.64 -7.93 24.10
C ASN A 202 -9.45 -8.77 23.57
N ILE A 203 -9.53 -9.29 22.35
CA ILE A 203 -8.42 -10.01 21.70
C ILE A 203 -7.28 -9.03 21.38
N ILE A 204 -7.61 -7.85 20.87
CA ILE A 204 -6.64 -6.78 20.60
C ILE A 204 -5.96 -6.35 21.90
N ARG A 205 -6.74 -6.06 22.95
CA ARG A 205 -6.26 -5.63 24.27
C ARG A 205 -5.34 -6.63 24.97
N LYS A 206 -5.42 -7.93 24.66
CA LYS A 206 -4.51 -8.95 25.21
C LYS A 206 -3.07 -8.80 24.71
N ASN A 207 -2.86 -8.18 23.55
CA ASN A 207 -1.52 -8.01 22.96
C ASN A 207 -1.35 -6.60 22.37
N PRO A 208 -1.37 -5.55 23.20
CA PRO A 208 -1.39 -4.18 22.71
C PRO A 208 -0.16 -3.82 21.87
N ASN A 209 1.00 -4.44 22.12
CA ASN A 209 2.25 -4.22 21.39
C ASN A 209 2.19 -4.54 19.89
N MET A 210 1.22 -5.34 19.43
CA MET A 210 1.01 -5.61 18.00
C MET A 210 0.16 -4.53 17.31
N THR A 211 -0.40 -3.59 18.07
CA THR A 211 -1.32 -2.57 17.54
C THR A 211 -0.52 -1.43 16.93
N ILE A 212 -0.51 -1.36 15.61
CA ILE A 212 0.23 -0.32 14.87
C ILE A 212 -0.62 0.90 14.55
N VAL A 213 -1.95 0.75 14.54
CA VAL A 213 -2.90 1.85 14.34
C VAL A 213 -3.95 1.84 15.45
N PRO A 214 -4.05 2.93 16.24
CA PRO A 214 -5.11 3.06 17.23
C PRO A 214 -6.43 3.48 16.56
N GLY A 215 -7.54 2.95 17.07
CA GLY A 215 -8.86 3.10 16.45
C GLY A 215 -9.29 4.55 16.25
N PHE A 216 -8.91 5.49 17.12
CA PHE A 216 -9.33 6.89 16.99
C PHE A 216 -8.85 7.58 15.70
N ARG A 217 -7.80 7.07 15.03
CA ARG A 217 -7.33 7.56 13.72
C ARG A 217 -8.07 6.93 12.54
N VAL A 218 -8.80 5.84 12.79
CA VAL A 218 -9.44 5.02 11.76
C VAL A 218 -10.83 5.53 11.46
N VAL A 219 -11.12 5.70 10.18
CA VAL A 219 -12.41 6.16 9.66
C VAL A 219 -13.27 5.04 9.08
N ALA A 220 -12.65 3.93 8.67
CA ALA A 220 -13.34 2.75 8.16
C ALA A 220 -12.56 1.47 8.51
N VAL A 221 -13.29 0.40 8.82
CA VAL A 221 -12.78 -0.97 9.00
C VAL A 221 -13.51 -1.88 8.02
N VAL A 222 -12.76 -2.63 7.23
CA VAL A 222 -13.29 -3.54 6.20
C VAL A 222 -12.72 -4.93 6.44
N GLU A 223 -13.57 -5.90 6.78
CA GLU A 223 -13.16 -7.30 6.76
C GLU A 223 -13.11 -7.77 5.30
N GLN A 224 -11.91 -8.08 4.82
CA GLN A 224 -11.64 -8.52 3.47
C GLN A 224 -10.58 -9.62 3.48
N PRO A 225 -10.99 -10.89 3.67
CA PRO A 225 -10.08 -12.01 3.57
C PRO A 225 -9.38 -12.07 2.21
N TRP A 226 -8.13 -12.53 2.20
CA TRP A 226 -7.22 -12.47 1.05
C TRP A 226 -7.01 -11.05 0.51
N GLY A 227 -7.14 -10.03 1.35
CA GLY A 227 -7.14 -8.64 0.90
C GLY A 227 -5.79 -8.16 0.40
N ALA A 228 -4.71 -8.86 0.75
CA ALA A 228 -3.36 -8.58 0.25
C ALA A 228 -2.94 -9.39 -0.98
N TYR A 229 -3.63 -10.48 -1.32
CA TYR A 229 -3.32 -11.26 -2.51
C TYR A 229 -3.24 -10.34 -3.75
N PRO A 230 -2.21 -10.43 -4.61
CA PRO A 230 -1.21 -11.51 -4.70
C PRO A 230 0.02 -11.35 -3.78
N SER A 231 0.10 -10.30 -2.96
CA SER A 231 1.16 -10.16 -1.95
C SER A 231 0.95 -11.15 -0.81
N HIS A 232 2.03 -11.62 -0.19
CA HIS A 232 1.93 -12.47 1.00
C HIS A 232 1.45 -11.66 2.21
N LEU A 233 0.81 -12.35 3.15
CA LEU A 233 0.48 -11.79 4.46
C LEU A 233 0.93 -12.77 5.54
N ALA A 234 1.85 -12.31 6.37
CA ALA A 234 2.61 -13.22 7.18
C ALA A 234 1.75 -13.87 8.27
N GLY A 235 1.86 -15.19 8.39
CA GLY A 235 1.00 -16.03 9.23
C GLY A 235 -0.35 -16.40 8.61
N TYR A 236 -0.70 -15.90 7.42
CA TYR A 236 -1.97 -16.18 6.74
C TYR A 236 -1.76 -16.94 5.42
N TYR A 237 -0.97 -16.39 4.50
CA TYR A 237 -0.74 -16.97 3.17
C TYR A 237 0.54 -16.46 2.50
N HIS A 238 1.10 -17.29 1.62
CA HIS A 238 2.20 -16.98 0.71
C HIS A 238 1.74 -16.08 -0.45
N ASP A 239 2.70 -15.50 -1.17
CA ASP A 239 2.42 -14.67 -2.34
C ASP A 239 2.15 -15.51 -3.61
N ASP A 240 1.58 -14.84 -4.60
CA ASP A 240 1.52 -15.26 -6.00
C ASP A 240 2.17 -14.19 -6.90
N PHE A 241 3.24 -13.59 -6.37
CA PHE A 241 3.82 -12.38 -6.92
C PHE A 241 4.35 -12.60 -8.35
N PHE A 242 5.00 -13.74 -8.60
CA PHE A 242 5.55 -14.05 -9.91
C PHE A 242 4.48 -14.19 -11.01
N ASN A 243 3.29 -14.72 -10.69
CA ASN A 243 2.21 -14.80 -11.66
C ASN A 243 1.62 -13.41 -11.94
N PHE A 244 1.45 -12.58 -10.90
CA PHE A 244 1.04 -11.19 -11.11
C PHE A 244 2.05 -10.40 -11.96
N MET A 245 3.35 -10.60 -11.73
CA MET A 245 4.38 -9.97 -12.55
C MET A 245 4.33 -10.38 -14.02
N LYS A 246 3.99 -11.64 -14.34
CA LYS A 246 3.78 -12.09 -15.73
C LYS A 246 2.62 -11.34 -16.38
N ILE A 247 1.50 -11.19 -15.66
CA ILE A 247 0.34 -10.42 -16.13
C ILE A 247 0.74 -8.98 -16.43
N THR A 248 1.44 -8.29 -15.52
CA THR A 248 1.86 -6.89 -15.73
C THR A 248 2.96 -6.71 -16.79
N ARG A 249 3.61 -7.78 -17.23
CA ARG A 249 4.63 -7.75 -18.29
C ARG A 249 4.04 -7.98 -19.67
N ASN A 250 2.90 -8.68 -19.75
CA ASN A 250 2.27 -9.06 -21.01
C ASN A 250 1.08 -8.13 -21.32
N PRO A 251 1.11 -7.38 -22.44
CA PRO A 251 0.02 -6.51 -22.86
C PRO A 251 -1.36 -7.17 -22.88
N GLU A 252 -1.47 -8.35 -23.49
CA GLU A 252 -2.74 -9.04 -23.69
C GLU A 252 -3.28 -9.56 -22.36
N GLU A 253 -2.42 -10.15 -21.53
CA GLU A 253 -2.83 -10.64 -20.21
C GLU A 253 -3.25 -9.50 -19.28
N PHE A 254 -2.56 -8.35 -19.34
CA PHE A 254 -2.94 -7.19 -18.53
C PHE A 254 -4.31 -6.63 -18.95
N GLU A 255 -4.57 -6.45 -20.24
CA GLU A 255 -5.88 -5.97 -20.71
C GLU A 255 -7.02 -6.94 -20.34
N ILE A 256 -6.78 -8.24 -20.47
CA ILE A 256 -7.73 -9.27 -20.01
C ILE A 256 -7.92 -9.16 -18.49
N TYR A 257 -6.85 -9.01 -17.72
CA TYR A 257 -6.91 -8.88 -16.27
C TYR A 257 -7.74 -7.68 -15.84
N ILE A 258 -7.48 -6.49 -16.38
CA ILE A 258 -8.26 -5.28 -16.13
C ILE A 258 -9.74 -5.48 -16.48
N LYS A 259 -10.02 -5.97 -17.69
CA LYS A 259 -11.40 -6.14 -18.17
C LYS A 259 -12.17 -7.17 -17.35
N GLU A 260 -11.56 -8.31 -17.06
CA GLU A 260 -12.26 -9.46 -16.50
C GLU A 260 -12.20 -9.57 -14.99
N TYR A 261 -11.08 -9.18 -14.37
CA TYR A 261 -10.80 -9.39 -12.95
C TYR A 261 -10.99 -8.11 -12.14
N VAL A 262 -10.77 -6.94 -12.76
CA VAL A 262 -11.03 -5.64 -12.11
C VAL A 262 -12.43 -5.13 -12.43
N TYR A 263 -12.70 -4.74 -13.68
CA TYR A 263 -14.00 -4.16 -14.06
C TYR A 263 -15.11 -5.20 -14.25
N GLY A 264 -14.75 -6.45 -14.55
CA GLY A 264 -15.68 -7.56 -14.74
C GLY A 264 -16.16 -8.22 -13.45
N THR A 265 -15.76 -7.72 -12.28
CA THR A 265 -16.16 -8.22 -10.96
C THR A 265 -16.81 -7.10 -10.16
N LYS A 266 -17.87 -7.40 -9.40
CA LYS A 266 -18.54 -6.37 -8.58
C LYS A 266 -17.76 -6.01 -7.33
N ASN A 267 -16.93 -6.92 -6.83
CA ASN A 267 -16.17 -6.75 -5.59
C ASN A 267 -15.04 -7.79 -5.52
N TRP A 268 -14.24 -7.72 -4.45
CA TRP A 268 -13.12 -8.63 -4.22
C TRP A 268 -13.52 -10.10 -4.10
N ASN A 269 -14.68 -10.42 -3.52
CA ASN A 269 -15.10 -11.83 -3.38
C ASN A 269 -15.37 -12.45 -4.75
N GLU A 270 -16.05 -11.74 -5.66
CA GLU A 270 -16.24 -12.20 -7.04
C GLU A 270 -14.90 -12.33 -7.80
N TYR A 271 -13.92 -11.47 -7.51
CA TYR A 271 -12.56 -11.64 -8.02
C TYR A 271 -11.91 -12.95 -7.54
N LEU A 272 -12.00 -13.27 -6.24
CA LEU A 272 -11.48 -14.51 -5.68
C LEU A 272 -12.20 -15.74 -6.23
N ASP A 273 -13.52 -15.68 -6.42
CA ASP A 273 -14.30 -16.77 -7.01
C ASP A 273 -13.89 -17.03 -8.46
N LYS A 274 -13.71 -15.96 -9.25
CA LYS A 274 -13.22 -16.09 -10.63
C LYS A 274 -11.80 -16.66 -10.69
N LEU A 275 -10.95 -16.28 -9.73
CA LEU A 275 -9.61 -16.86 -9.60
C LEU A 275 -9.68 -18.37 -9.28
N ARG A 276 -10.55 -18.80 -8.35
CA ARG A 276 -10.81 -20.22 -8.05
C ARG A 276 -11.31 -20.97 -9.29
N MET A 277 -12.26 -20.41 -10.03
CA MET A 277 -12.75 -21.03 -11.26
C MET A 277 -11.65 -21.21 -12.31
N LYS A 278 -10.72 -20.26 -12.44
CA LYS A 278 -9.62 -20.34 -13.42
C LYS A 278 -8.45 -21.23 -12.96
N LYS A 279 -8.11 -21.21 -11.66
CA LYS A 279 -6.91 -21.85 -11.11
C LYS A 279 -7.19 -23.16 -10.36
N GLY A 280 -8.45 -23.49 -10.14
CA GLY A 280 -8.94 -24.61 -9.33
C GLY A 280 -9.38 -24.16 -7.93
N ASP A 281 -10.40 -24.82 -7.39
CA ASP A 281 -11.04 -24.43 -6.12
C ASP A 281 -10.08 -24.40 -4.92
N ASN A 282 -9.10 -25.31 -4.91
CA ASN A 282 -8.09 -25.41 -3.85
C ASN A 282 -6.91 -24.47 -4.03
N TYR A 283 -6.88 -23.64 -5.08
CA TYR A 283 -5.71 -22.81 -5.41
C TYR A 283 -5.32 -21.86 -4.27
N LEU A 284 -6.28 -21.05 -3.79
CA LEU A 284 -6.04 -20.15 -2.66
C LEU A 284 -5.71 -20.93 -1.38
N GLU A 285 -6.37 -22.05 -1.11
CA GLU A 285 -6.10 -22.85 0.07
C GLU A 285 -4.68 -23.46 0.06
N ASN A 286 -4.11 -23.71 -1.12
CA ASN A 286 -2.73 -24.14 -1.26
C ASN A 286 -1.71 -23.03 -0.97
N LEU A 287 -2.09 -21.76 -1.09
CA LEU A 287 -1.25 -20.63 -0.70
C LEU A 287 -1.30 -20.37 0.80
N ARG A 288 -2.30 -20.89 1.53
CA ARG A 288 -2.32 -20.74 2.99
C ARG A 288 -1.10 -21.37 3.62
N ILE A 289 -0.60 -20.73 4.67
CA ILE A 289 0.46 -21.32 5.49
C ILE A 289 -0.14 -22.53 6.21
N LYS A 290 0.35 -23.72 5.86
CA LYS A 290 -0.01 -25.01 6.48
C LYS A 290 1.04 -25.34 7.54
N ASN A 291 0.61 -25.77 8.72
CA ASN A 291 1.47 -26.14 9.87
C ASN A 291 2.33 -24.96 10.41
N VAL A 292 1.68 -24.00 11.06
CA VAL A 292 2.38 -22.88 11.72
C VAL A 292 3.12 -23.36 12.96
N ASN A 293 4.45 -23.48 12.89
CA ASN A 293 5.29 -23.53 14.08
C ASN A 293 5.49 -22.10 14.59
N TRP A 294 4.81 -21.74 15.68
CA TRP A 294 4.77 -20.37 16.21
C TRP A 294 6.14 -19.78 16.62
N SER A 295 7.18 -20.62 16.73
CA SER A 295 8.56 -20.22 17.01
C SER A 295 9.42 -20.02 15.76
N GLU A 296 8.94 -20.36 14.57
CA GLU A 296 9.66 -20.12 13.32
C GLU A 296 9.57 -18.64 12.92
N PRO A 297 10.60 -18.10 12.24
CA PRO A 297 10.53 -16.75 11.69
C PRO A 297 9.27 -16.64 10.83
N ILE A 298 8.43 -15.66 11.15
CA ILE A 298 7.27 -15.28 10.34
C ILE A 298 7.78 -15.05 8.92
N CYS A 299 7.42 -15.94 7.98
CA CYS A 299 7.93 -15.93 6.61
C CYS A 299 7.88 -14.50 6.04
N THR A 300 9.04 -13.87 5.87
CA THR A 300 9.19 -12.47 5.46
C THR A 300 9.21 -12.29 3.94
N GLY A 301 8.76 -13.29 3.18
CA GLY A 301 8.74 -13.25 1.71
C GLY A 301 10.10 -13.43 1.06
N ILE A 302 10.88 -14.42 1.50
CA ILE A 302 12.07 -14.93 0.77
C ILE A 302 11.80 -16.37 0.35
#